data_AF-A0A8D9NB56-F1
#
_entry.id   AF-A0A8D9NB56-F1
#
_cell.length_a   1.000
_cell.length_b   1.000
_cell.length_c   1.000
_cell.angle_alpha   90.00
_cell.angle_beta   90.00
_cell.angle_gamma   90.00
#
_symmetry.space_group_name_H-M   'P 1'
#
loop_
_entity.id
_entity.type
_entity.pdbx_description
1 polymer ?
#
loop_
_entity_poly.entity_id
_entity_poly.type
_entity_poly.pdbx_seq_one_letter_code
_entity_poly.pdbx_strand_id
1 'polypeptide(L)'
;MGEQRSPKSQVVGSSPSWPEKKKMIKKNIKSEFLKWFFSIISIIFAILINSSNRYLYRYLLISEICIIFLYSFSIYLMLITIKGKELIFLGKNAKKEIKFVFWPKKKEIIKTTLIVVFFIFILGILIWILDTLISGLIAIIINKN
;
A
#
# COMPACT_ATOMS: atom_id res chain seq x y z
N MET A 1 -46.93 38.79 -7.40
CA MET A 1 -46.61 37.47 -6.82
C MET A 1 -45.75 36.68 -7.81
N GLY A 2 -44.43 36.77 -7.71
CA GLY A 2 -43.52 35.94 -8.49
C GLY A 2 -43.35 34.59 -7.81
N GLU A 3 -43.83 33.52 -8.45
CA GLU A 3 -43.74 32.15 -7.98
C GLU A 3 -42.26 31.73 -7.93
N GLN A 4 -41.70 31.53 -6.73
CA GLN A 4 -40.38 30.92 -6.58
C GLN A 4 -40.45 29.48 -7.08
N ARG A 5 -40.10 29.27 -8.34
CA ARG A 5 -40.04 27.94 -8.91
C ARG A 5 -38.85 27.20 -8.33
N SER A 6 -39.14 26.07 -7.69
CA SER A 6 -38.11 25.12 -7.28
C SER A 6 -37.29 24.70 -8.51
N PRO A 7 -35.95 24.66 -8.44
CA PRO A 7 -35.11 24.19 -9.52
C PRO A 7 -35.57 22.78 -9.95
N LYS A 8 -35.86 22.60 -11.24
CA LYS A 8 -36.28 21.31 -11.79
C LYS A 8 -35.19 20.26 -11.52
N SER A 9 -35.61 19.03 -11.22
CA SER A 9 -34.71 17.89 -11.12
C SER A 9 -33.93 17.71 -12.42
N GLN A 10 -32.62 17.46 -12.31
CA GLN A 10 -31.70 17.23 -13.42
C GLN A 10 -32.29 16.41 -14.57
N VAL A 11 -32.22 16.96 -15.79
CA VAL A 11 -32.34 16.18 -17.02
C VAL A 11 -31.01 15.48 -17.30
N VAL A 12 -31.09 14.24 -17.74
CA VAL A 12 -29.92 13.37 -17.96
C VAL A 12 -28.92 14.08 -18.89
N GLY A 13 -27.69 14.30 -18.38
CA GLY A 13 -26.57 14.83 -19.17
C GLY A 13 -26.19 16.30 -18.90
N SER A 14 -26.99 17.10 -18.19
CA SER A 14 -26.61 18.48 -17.86
C SER A 14 -25.90 18.61 -16.50
N SER A 15 -24.90 19.49 -16.44
CA SER A 15 -24.21 19.85 -15.19
C SER A 15 -25.22 20.46 -14.21
N PRO A 16 -25.28 19.96 -12.96
CA PRO A 16 -26.33 20.37 -12.03
C PRO A 16 -26.22 21.82 -11.59
N SER A 17 -27.39 22.40 -11.30
CA SER A 17 -27.46 23.72 -10.67
C SER A 17 -26.75 23.71 -9.30
N TRP A 18 -26.17 24.85 -8.91
CA TRP A 18 -25.48 25.00 -7.62
C TRP A 18 -26.28 24.48 -6.40
N PRO A 19 -27.60 24.74 -6.24
CA PRO A 19 -28.36 24.20 -5.12
C PRO A 19 -28.52 22.66 -5.18
N GLU A 20 -28.64 22.09 -6.36
CA GLU A 20 -28.76 20.64 -6.56
C GLU A 20 -27.44 19.93 -6.28
N LYS A 21 -26.31 20.52 -6.70
CA LYS A 21 -24.95 20.04 -6.38
C LYS A 21 -24.75 19.94 -4.87
N LYS A 22 -25.17 20.94 -4.09
CA LYS A 22 -25.10 20.89 -2.62
C LYS A 22 -25.91 19.74 -2.04
N LYS A 23 -27.12 19.51 -2.56
CA LYS A 23 -27.99 18.40 -2.14
C LYS A 23 -27.34 17.04 -2.43
N MET A 24 -26.71 16.88 -3.59
CA MET A 24 -25.96 15.66 -3.96
C MET A 24 -24.73 15.44 -3.09
N ILE A 25 -23.93 16.47 -2.86
CA ILE A 25 -22.75 16.39 -1.99
C ILE A 25 -23.18 15.97 -0.58
N LYS A 26 -24.21 16.61 -0.01
CA LYS A 26 -24.73 16.25 1.31
C LYS A 26 -25.26 14.82 1.36
N LYS A 27 -25.97 14.37 0.32
CA LYS A 27 -26.48 12.99 0.20
C LYS A 27 -25.34 11.97 0.14
N ASN A 28 -24.32 12.23 -0.68
CA ASN A 28 -23.14 11.37 -0.80
C ASN A 28 -22.38 11.31 0.52
N ILE A 29 -22.11 12.45 1.17
CA ILE A 29 -21.45 12.50 2.49
C ILE A 29 -22.19 11.64 3.51
N LYS A 30 -23.53 11.76 3.60
CA LYS A 30 -24.32 10.93 4.51
C LYS A 30 -24.19 9.44 4.20
N SER A 31 -24.27 9.06 2.92
CA SER A 31 -24.16 7.66 2.50
C SER A 31 -22.76 7.07 2.72
N GLU A 32 -21.72 7.87 2.56
CA GLU A 32 -20.33 7.46 2.77
C GLU A 32 -20.04 7.32 4.25
N PHE A 33 -20.50 8.28 5.07
CA PHE A 33 -20.39 8.20 6.52
C PHE A 33 -21.03 6.92 7.07
N LEU A 34 -22.21 6.53 6.55
CA LEU A 34 -22.86 5.26 6.88
C LEU A 34 -21.97 4.06 6.55
N LYS A 35 -21.44 3.96 5.32
CA LYS A 35 -20.57 2.83 4.92
C LYS A 35 -19.30 2.75 5.78
N TRP A 36 -18.70 3.90 6.09
CA TRP A 36 -17.52 3.99 6.95
C TRP A 36 -17.83 3.52 8.37
N PHE A 37 -18.95 3.96 8.94
CA PHE A 37 -19.39 3.55 10.28
C PHE A 37 -19.60 2.03 10.37
N PHE A 38 -20.31 1.44 9.41
CA PHE A 38 -20.50 -0.02 9.35
C PHE A 38 -19.17 -0.78 9.20
N SER A 39 -18.25 -0.26 8.40
CA SER A 39 -16.92 -0.87 8.22
C SER A 39 -16.12 -0.88 9.53
N ILE A 40 -16.08 0.25 10.25
CA ILE A 40 -15.37 0.37 11.53
C ILE A 40 -15.96 -0.57 12.59
N ILE A 41 -17.29 -0.62 12.69
CA ILE A 41 -17.97 -1.54 13.61
C ILE A 41 -17.64 -2.99 13.31
N SER A 42 -17.60 -3.37 12.03
CA SER A 42 -17.26 -4.73 11.64
C SER A 42 -15.82 -5.11 11.99
N ILE A 43 -14.87 -4.16 11.89
CA ILE A 43 -13.48 -4.37 12.28
C ILE A 43 -13.35 -4.51 13.80
N ILE A 44 -13.98 -3.63 14.56
CA ILE A 44 -13.98 -3.69 16.03
C ILE A 44 -14.54 -5.04 16.49
N PHE A 45 -15.65 -5.48 15.89
CA PHE A 45 -16.27 -6.76 16.21
C PHE A 45 -15.34 -7.94 15.92
N ALA A 46 -14.63 -7.93 14.77
CA ALA A 46 -13.64 -8.95 14.43
C ALA A 46 -12.48 -9.02 15.45
N ILE A 47 -11.99 -7.87 15.92
CA ILE A 47 -10.92 -7.79 16.93
C ILE A 47 -11.40 -8.33 18.28
N LEU A 48 -12.62 -8.00 18.69
CA LEU A 48 -13.21 -8.48 19.94
C LEU A 48 -13.39 -10.01 19.95
N ILE A 49 -13.85 -10.59 18.83
CA ILE A 49 -13.95 -12.05 18.68
C ILE A 49 -12.58 -12.70 18.81
N ASN A 50 -11.56 -12.14 18.13
CA ASN A 50 -10.19 -12.66 18.20
C ASN A 50 -9.64 -12.62 19.63
N SER A 51 -9.83 -11.51 20.36
CA SER A 51 -9.37 -11.37 21.74
C SER A 51 -10.04 -12.37 22.70
N SER A 52 -11.35 -12.54 22.59
CA SER A 52 -12.13 -13.46 23.44
C SER A 52 -11.76 -14.93 23.20
N ASN A 53 -11.55 -15.32 21.93
CA ASN A 53 -11.29 -16.71 21.54
C ASN A 53 -9.93 -17.23 22.03
N ARG A 54 -8.98 -16.35 22.40
CA ARG A 54 -7.66 -16.73 22.95
C ARG A 54 -7.74 -17.49 24.28
N TYR A 55 -8.83 -17.36 25.02
CA TYR A 55 -8.98 -17.94 26.36
C TYR A 55 -9.77 -19.26 26.37
N LEU A 56 -10.50 -19.58 25.30
CA LEU A 56 -11.38 -20.74 25.23
C LEU A 56 -11.04 -21.59 23.99
N TYR A 57 -10.11 -22.53 24.15
CA TYR A 57 -9.61 -23.46 23.12
C TYR A 57 -10.65 -24.43 22.52
N ARG A 58 -11.95 -24.23 22.73
CA ARG A 58 -13.02 -25.18 22.38
C ARG A 58 -13.62 -24.95 20.98
N TYR A 59 -13.56 -23.74 20.42
CA TYR A 59 -14.24 -23.38 19.15
C TYR A 59 -13.32 -22.74 18.09
N LEU A 60 -12.06 -23.16 18.00
CA LEU A 60 -11.04 -22.53 17.16
C LEU A 60 -11.46 -22.38 15.68
N LEU A 61 -11.99 -23.43 15.04
CA LEU A 61 -12.25 -23.40 13.60
C LEU A 61 -13.41 -22.48 13.17
N ILE A 62 -14.48 -22.41 13.98
CA ILE A 62 -15.68 -21.62 13.62
C ILE A 62 -15.40 -20.10 13.70
N SER A 63 -14.60 -19.70 14.69
CA SER A 63 -14.29 -18.29 14.95
C SER A 63 -13.38 -17.70 13.89
N GLU A 64 -12.39 -18.45 13.41
CA GLU A 64 -11.47 -18.00 12.36
C GLU A 64 -12.21 -17.68 11.05
N ILE A 65 -13.13 -18.55 10.65
CA ILE A 65 -13.96 -18.34 9.45
C ILE A 65 -14.84 -17.09 9.60
N CYS A 66 -15.42 -16.89 10.79
CA CYS A 66 -16.24 -15.71 11.08
C CYS A 66 -15.43 -14.41 11.03
N ILE A 67 -14.21 -14.41 11.58
CA ILE A 67 -13.28 -13.26 11.54
C ILE A 67 -12.90 -12.94 10.10
N ILE A 68 -12.53 -13.94 9.30
CA ILE A 68 -12.20 -13.79 7.88
C ILE A 68 -13.39 -13.21 7.11
N PHE A 69 -14.60 -13.68 7.38
CA PHE A 69 -15.81 -13.15 6.76
C PHE A 69 -16.03 -11.67 7.11
N LEU A 70 -15.89 -11.28 8.38
CA LEU A 70 -16.05 -9.89 8.83
C LEU A 70 -15.00 -8.95 8.21
N TYR A 71 -13.74 -9.38 8.13
CA TYR A 71 -12.69 -8.62 7.45
C TYR A 71 -12.97 -8.48 5.95
N SER A 72 -13.38 -9.57 5.28
CA SER A 72 -13.76 -9.54 3.87
C SER A 72 -14.95 -8.60 3.63
N PHE A 73 -15.94 -8.60 4.53
CA PHE A 73 -17.09 -7.71 4.46
C PHE A 73 -16.69 -6.24 4.63
N SER A 74 -15.80 -5.93 5.58
CA SER A 74 -15.25 -4.59 5.78
C SER A 74 -14.48 -4.10 4.54
N ILE A 75 -13.62 -4.95 3.96
CA ILE A 75 -12.87 -4.62 2.74
C ILE A 75 -13.84 -4.31 1.59
N TYR A 76 -14.91 -5.10 1.46
CA TYR A 76 -15.91 -4.93 0.41
C TYR A 76 -16.65 -3.59 0.55
N LEU A 77 -17.09 -3.24 1.77
CA LEU A 77 -17.70 -1.94 2.04
C LEU A 77 -16.76 -0.78 1.69
N MET A 78 -15.48 -0.90 2.05
CA MET A 78 -14.47 0.11 1.79
C MET A 78 -14.22 0.30 0.29
N LEU A 79 -14.23 -0.76 -0.52
CA LEU A 79 -14.07 -0.66 -1.97
C LEU A 79 -15.23 0.05 -2.69
N ILE A 80 -16.45 -0.05 -2.16
CA ILE A 80 -17.64 0.61 -2.73
C ILE A 80 -17.70 2.11 -2.42
N THR A 81 -16.95 2.58 -1.41
CA THR A 81 -16.86 4.00 -1.06
C THR A 81 -16.31 4.84 -2.22
N ILE A 82 -16.59 6.14 -2.19
CA ILE A 82 -16.07 7.11 -3.17
C ILE A 82 -14.54 7.06 -3.19
N LYS A 83 -13.92 7.03 -2.00
CA LYS A 83 -12.46 6.90 -1.85
C LYS A 83 -11.94 5.56 -2.40
N GLY A 84 -12.64 4.46 -2.16
CA GLY A 84 -12.31 3.15 -2.71
C GLY A 84 -12.31 3.14 -4.25
N LYS A 85 -13.33 3.74 -4.87
CA LYS A 85 -13.41 3.87 -6.34
C LYS A 85 -12.33 4.78 -6.91
N GLU A 86 -12.03 5.89 -6.24
CA GLU A 86 -10.92 6.79 -6.59
C GLU A 86 -9.58 6.03 -6.58
N LEU A 87 -9.32 5.22 -5.54
CA LEU A 87 -8.10 4.41 -5.45
C LEU A 87 -7.98 3.38 -6.57
N ILE A 88 -9.07 2.69 -6.90
CA ILE A 88 -9.09 1.72 -8.02
C ILE A 88 -8.82 2.44 -9.35
N PHE A 89 -9.40 3.63 -9.55
CA PHE A 89 -9.16 4.45 -10.73
C PHE A 89 -7.70 4.91 -10.83
N LEU A 90 -7.13 5.41 -9.73
CA LEU A 90 -5.72 5.78 -9.64
C LEU A 90 -4.81 4.58 -9.93
N GLY A 91 -5.08 3.41 -9.35
CA GLY A 91 -4.32 2.19 -9.62
C GLY A 91 -4.38 1.75 -11.09
N LYS A 92 -5.54 1.90 -11.74
CA LYS A 92 -5.67 1.66 -13.19
C LYS A 92 -4.83 2.62 -14.02
N ASN A 93 -4.76 3.89 -13.63
CA ASN A 93 -3.97 4.91 -14.32
C ASN A 93 -2.47 4.70 -14.06
N ALA A 94 -2.06 4.40 -12.82
CA ALA A 94 -0.68 4.06 -12.48
C ALA A 94 -0.16 2.86 -13.28
N LYS A 95 -0.98 1.82 -13.51
CA LYS A 95 -0.62 0.71 -14.41
C LYS A 95 -0.35 1.13 -15.85
N LYS A 96 -1.04 2.17 -16.35
CA LYS A 96 -0.77 2.72 -17.68
C LYS A 96 0.55 3.49 -17.69
N GLU A 97 0.83 4.24 -16.63
CA GLU A 97 2.07 5.01 -16.46
C GLU A 97 3.31 4.11 -16.32
N ILE A 98 3.20 2.99 -15.58
CA ILE A 98 4.30 2.01 -15.42
C ILE A 98 4.78 1.46 -16.76
N LYS A 99 3.90 1.36 -17.77
CA LYS A 99 4.29 0.90 -19.11
C LYS A 99 5.24 1.87 -19.83
N PHE A 100 5.25 3.13 -19.43
CA PHE A 100 6.16 4.15 -19.94
C PHE A 100 7.39 4.34 -19.06
N VAL A 101 7.55 3.54 -18.00
CA VAL A 101 8.83 3.44 -17.31
C VAL A 101 9.72 2.59 -18.20
N PHE A 102 10.50 3.27 -19.04
CA PHE A 102 11.51 2.66 -19.90
C PHE A 102 12.59 2.10 -18.98
N TRP A 103 12.36 0.91 -18.44
CA TRP A 103 13.34 0.26 -17.58
C TRP A 103 14.64 0.08 -18.36
N PRO A 104 15.78 0.47 -17.77
CA PRO A 104 17.07 0.40 -18.43
C PRO A 104 17.29 -1.01 -18.99
N LYS A 105 17.88 -1.11 -20.18
CA LYS A 105 18.07 -2.40 -20.84
C LYS A 105 18.97 -3.27 -19.96
N LYS A 106 18.65 -4.57 -19.81
CA LYS A 106 19.43 -5.53 -19.00
C LYS A 106 20.93 -5.51 -19.32
N LYS A 107 21.28 -5.26 -20.59
CA LYS A 107 22.67 -5.17 -21.07
C LYS A 107 23.42 -3.97 -20.50
N GLU A 108 22.74 -2.85 -20.22
CA GLU A 108 23.35 -1.64 -19.63
C GLU A 108 23.59 -1.84 -18.13
N ILE A 109 22.62 -2.45 -17.43
CA ILE A 109 22.71 -2.78 -16.00
C ILE A 109 23.88 -3.74 -15.73
N ILE A 110 24.02 -4.80 -16.53
CA ILE A 110 25.08 -5.81 -16.33
C ILE A 110 26.48 -5.22 -16.55
N LYS A 111 26.62 -4.30 -17.51
CA LYS A 111 27.92 -3.66 -17.77
C LYS A 111 28.39 -2.84 -16.57
N THR A 112 27.50 -2.04 -15.99
CA THR A 112 27.86 -1.18 -14.85
C THR A 112 28.06 -1.99 -13.57
N THR A 113 27.25 -3.03 -13.32
CA THR A 113 27.46 -3.90 -12.15
C THR A 113 28.75 -4.71 -12.25
N LEU A 114 29.11 -5.19 -13.44
CA LEU A 114 30.36 -5.94 -13.65
C LEU A 114 31.59 -5.06 -13.41
N ILE A 115 31.55 -3.80 -13.86
CA ILE A 115 32.60 -2.82 -13.56
C ILE A 115 32.75 -2.62 -12.04
N VAL A 116 31.63 -2.49 -11.31
CA VAL A 116 31.64 -2.33 -9.85
C VAL A 116 32.18 -3.59 -9.14
N VAL A 117 31.75 -4.78 -9.55
CA VAL A 117 32.25 -6.05 -9.00
C VAL A 117 33.74 -6.21 -9.24
N PHE A 118 34.22 -5.86 -10.44
CA PHE A 118 35.64 -5.86 -10.76
C PHE A 118 36.44 -4.91 -9.87
N PHE A 119 35.91 -3.71 -9.62
CA PHE A 119 36.55 -2.75 -8.72
C PHE A 119 36.63 -3.24 -7.27
N ILE A 120 35.55 -3.82 -6.74
CA ILE A 120 35.53 -4.42 -5.40
C ILE A 120 36.52 -5.57 -5.28
N PHE A 121 36.65 -6.39 -6.32
CA PHE A 121 37.62 -7.49 -6.37
C PHE A 121 39.07 -6.99 -6.27
N ILE A 122 39.42 -5.93 -7.00
CA ILE A 122 40.74 -5.29 -6.92
C ILE A 122 41.01 -4.73 -5.53
N LEU A 123 40.04 -4.02 -4.94
CA LEU A 123 40.17 -3.48 -3.58
C LEU A 123 40.35 -4.58 -2.54
N GLY A 124 39.61 -5.69 -2.65
CA GLY A 124 39.76 -6.84 -1.75
C GLY A 124 41.15 -7.47 -1.83
N ILE A 125 41.71 -7.59 -3.03
CA ILE A 125 43.10 -8.07 -3.23
C ILE A 125 44.11 -7.10 -2.63
N LEU A 126 43.96 -5.80 -2.86
CA LEU A 126 44.86 -4.78 -2.32
C LEU A 126 44.89 -4.81 -0.78
N ILE A 127 43.72 -4.89 -0.15
CA ILE A 127 43.60 -4.99 1.31
C ILE A 127 44.22 -6.29 1.80
N TRP A 128 43.94 -7.43 1.17
CA TRP A 128 44.50 -8.72 1.55
C TRP A 128 46.04 -8.76 1.47
N ILE A 129 46.64 -8.15 0.43
CA ILE A 129 48.09 -8.02 0.32
C ILE A 129 48.65 -7.16 1.45
N LEU A 130 47.98 -6.06 1.78
CA LEU A 130 48.40 -5.18 2.85
C LEU A 130 48.33 -5.89 4.22
N ASP A 131 47.24 -6.61 4.49
CA ASP A 131 47.05 -7.37 5.72
C ASP A 131 48.11 -8.46 5.89
N THR A 132 48.42 -9.21 4.82
CA THR A 132 49.44 -10.26 4.86
C THR A 132 50.85 -9.70 5.01
N LEU A 133 51.16 -8.57 4.38
CA LEU A 133 52.45 -7.87 4.55
C LEU A 133 52.63 -7.36 5.98
N ILE A 134 51.62 -6.71 6.53
CA ILE A 134 51.67 -6.18 7.91
C ILE A 134 51.80 -7.34 8.91
N SER A 135 51.00 -8.40 8.74
CA SER A 135 51.07 -9.60 9.59
C SER A 135 52.44 -10.28 9.51
N GLY A 136 53.04 -10.37 8.31
CA GLY A 136 54.38 -10.90 8.13
C GLY A 136 55.46 -10.07 8.83
N LEU A 137 55.37 -8.74 8.74
CA LEU A 137 56.29 -7.84 9.46
C LEU A 137 56.19 -8.01 10.98
N ILE A 138 54.96 -8.11 11.50
CA ILE A 138 54.73 -8.34 12.94
C ILE A 138 55.33 -9.68 13.38
N ALA A 139 55.12 -10.75 12.59
CA ALA A 139 55.67 -12.07 12.89
C ALA A 139 57.20 -12.07 12.95
N ILE A 140 57.87 -11.34 12.04
CA ILE A 140 59.33 -11.18 12.04
C ILE A 140 59.81 -10.45 13.30
N ILE A 141 59.10 -9.40 13.71
CA ILE A 141 59.46 -8.61 14.91
C ILE A 141 59.33 -9.47 16.17
N ILE A 142 58.23 -10.22 16.31
CA ILE A 142 57.99 -11.09 17.47
C ILE A 142 58.99 -12.26 17.51
N ASN A 143 59.25 -12.92 16.38
CA ASN A 143 60.15 -14.08 16.32
C ASN A 143 61.64 -13.72 16.48
N LYS A 144 61.99 -12.43 16.40
CA LYS A 144 63.37 -11.95 16.56
C LYS A 144 63.73 -11.68 18.03
N ASN A 145 62.79 -11.82 18.96
CA ASN A 145 62.97 -11.65 20.40
C ASN A 145 62.58 -12.92 21.16
#